data_AF-A0A4R3Z7X0-F1
#
_entry.id   AF-A0A4R3Z7X0-F1
#
_cell.length_a   1.000
_cell.length_b   1.000
_cell.length_c   1.000
_cell.angle_alpha   90.00
_cell.angle_beta   90.00
_cell.angle_gamma   90.00
#
_symmetry.space_group_name_H-M   'P 1'
#
loop_
_entity.id
_entity.type
_entity.pdbx_description
1 polymer ?
#
loop_
_entity_poly.entity_id
_entity_poly.type
_entity_poly.pdbx_seq_one_letter_code
_entity_poly.pdbx_strand_id
1 'polypeptide(L)'
;FGFTQQEVNELLNEYNFLEQKDEVKEWYDGYLFGSTEIYNPWSVLKYVLKAIQSKPEPESFWANTSSNELVVNYIKQSDQVLHDEFEILMQGKSIIKDIKPELTYRDMDNINNVYSFLLLTGYLKIKRQVNKYTYELIIPNKEVYEIYHQSFMDYFTEYKASKKNKFVEALKQEDIVQASTILVSLMKKSLSFYDNYESFYHGFLLGLLDNYQVESNREFGDGRLDIVIYPEIFQDKAIVIECKHSKNADYLLKDSQEAIKQIHDNHYLEGVLEKGYQDVVGYGISFFKKQCYITKININ
;
A
#
# COMPACT_ATOMS: atom_id res chain seq x y z
N PHE A 1 -19.38 -16.65 22.39
CA PHE A 1 -19.86 -17.09 21.06
C PHE A 1 -20.73 -15.98 20.51
N GLY A 2 -20.54 -15.61 19.25
CA GLY A 2 -21.18 -14.44 18.64
C GLY A 2 -22.62 -14.72 18.18
N PHE A 3 -23.10 -13.96 17.19
CA PHE A 3 -24.45 -14.11 16.66
C PHE A 3 -24.50 -14.95 15.39
N THR A 4 -25.54 -15.76 15.25
CA THR A 4 -25.89 -16.43 13.99
C THR A 4 -26.56 -15.44 13.02
N GLN A 5 -26.62 -15.80 11.73
CA GLN A 5 -27.35 -15.01 10.73
C GLN A 5 -28.81 -14.74 11.14
N GLN A 6 -29.48 -15.73 11.77
CA GLN A 6 -30.85 -15.58 12.22
C GLN A 6 -30.96 -14.51 13.32
N GLU A 7 -30.13 -14.59 14.35
CA GLU A 7 -30.12 -13.61 15.45
C GLU A 7 -29.77 -12.20 14.96
N VAL A 8 -28.85 -12.08 13.99
CA VAL A 8 -28.53 -10.79 13.35
C VAL A 8 -29.75 -10.24 12.59
N ASN A 9 -30.45 -11.07 11.82
CA ASN A 9 -31.65 -10.64 11.09
C ASN A 9 -32.77 -10.21 12.04
N GLU A 10 -32.98 -10.96 13.13
CA GLU A 10 -33.97 -10.63 14.16
C GLU A 10 -33.65 -9.28 14.82
N LEU A 11 -32.39 -9.07 15.21
CA LEU A 11 -31.92 -7.82 15.80
C LEU A 11 -32.07 -6.63 14.84
N LEU A 12 -31.68 -6.79 13.57
CA LEU A 12 -31.84 -5.74 12.56
C LEU A 12 -33.31 -5.42 12.31
N ASN A 13 -34.18 -6.44 12.29
CA ASN A 13 -35.61 -6.25 12.07
C ASN A 13 -36.29 -5.52 13.23
N GLU A 14 -35.87 -5.77 14.48
CA GLU A 14 -36.40 -5.07 15.67
C GLU A 14 -36.23 -3.55 15.58
N TYR A 15 -35.15 -3.09 14.95
CA TYR A 15 -34.85 -1.67 14.77
C TYR A 15 -35.11 -1.13 13.35
N ASN A 16 -35.81 -1.88 12.50
CA ASN A 16 -36.14 -1.52 11.10
C ASN A 16 -34.93 -1.33 10.16
N PHE A 17 -33.85 -2.10 10.37
CA PHE A 17 -32.62 -2.10 9.56
C PHE A 17 -32.39 -3.42 8.80
N LEU A 18 -33.45 -4.21 8.57
CA LEU A 18 -33.32 -5.51 7.88
C LEU A 18 -32.81 -5.37 6.44
N GLU A 19 -33.05 -4.23 5.78
CA GLU A 19 -32.53 -3.95 4.45
C GLU A 19 -30.99 -3.92 4.39
N GLN A 20 -30.32 -3.65 5.52
CA GLN A 20 -28.86 -3.63 5.61
C GLN A 20 -28.22 -4.99 5.94
N LYS A 21 -29.00 -6.08 6.01
CA LYS A 21 -28.49 -7.41 6.39
C LYS A 21 -27.28 -7.90 5.57
N ASP A 22 -27.24 -7.60 4.27
CA ASP A 22 -26.19 -8.05 3.37
C ASP A 22 -24.90 -7.24 3.58
N GLU A 23 -25.04 -5.94 3.88
CA GLU A 23 -23.93 -5.08 4.29
C GLU A 23 -23.34 -5.54 5.63
N VAL A 24 -24.20 -5.80 6.62
CA VAL A 24 -23.80 -6.33 7.93
C VAL A 24 -23.10 -7.69 7.78
N LYS A 25 -23.55 -8.53 6.85
CA LYS A 25 -22.88 -9.79 6.50
C LYS A 25 -21.50 -9.56 5.91
N GLU A 26 -21.37 -8.70 4.91
CA GLU A 26 -20.08 -8.38 4.28
C GLU A 26 -19.05 -7.86 5.31
N TRP A 27 -19.51 -7.07 6.28
CA TRP A 27 -18.65 -6.42 7.25
C TRP A 27 -18.31 -7.24 8.49
N TYR A 28 -19.25 -8.00 9.05
CA TYR A 28 -19.10 -8.55 10.40
C TYR A 28 -19.27 -10.07 10.53
N ASP A 29 -19.66 -10.75 9.44
CA ASP A 29 -19.74 -12.22 9.40
C ASP A 29 -18.35 -12.87 9.28
N GLY A 30 -18.29 -14.19 9.40
CA GLY A 30 -17.21 -14.95 8.79
C GLY A 30 -16.51 -15.95 9.71
N TYR A 31 -16.87 -16.07 10.99
CA TYR A 31 -16.18 -17.03 11.86
C TYR A 31 -16.93 -18.36 11.91
N LEU A 32 -16.34 -19.41 11.34
CA LEU A 32 -16.93 -20.74 11.38
C LEU A 32 -16.75 -21.36 12.77
N PHE A 33 -17.86 -21.62 13.45
CA PHE A 33 -17.88 -22.33 14.73
C PHE A 33 -18.66 -23.64 14.58
N GLY A 34 -17.94 -24.75 14.54
CA GLY A 34 -18.51 -26.03 14.13
C GLY A 34 -18.99 -25.95 12.68
N SER A 35 -20.31 -26.02 12.46
CA SER A 35 -20.93 -25.92 11.13
C SER A 35 -21.66 -24.59 10.90
N THR A 36 -21.54 -23.64 11.81
CA THR A 36 -22.33 -22.39 11.79
C THR A 36 -21.41 -21.19 11.64
N GLU A 37 -21.74 -20.31 10.69
CA GLU A 37 -21.09 -18.99 10.60
C GLU A 37 -21.59 -18.09 11.71
N ILE A 38 -20.65 -17.44 12.40
CA ILE A 38 -20.91 -16.60 13.55
C ILE A 38 -20.28 -15.22 13.30
N TYR A 39 -21.07 -14.20 13.59
CA TYR A 39 -20.73 -12.79 13.52
C TYR A 39 -20.00 -12.34 14.79
N ASN A 40 -19.14 -11.33 14.65
CA ASN A 40 -18.61 -10.64 15.82
C ASN A 40 -19.75 -9.91 16.55
N PRO A 41 -20.08 -10.28 17.82
CA PRO A 41 -21.22 -9.70 18.51
C PRO A 41 -21.01 -8.23 18.85
N TRP A 42 -19.78 -7.81 19.14
CA TRP A 42 -19.45 -6.42 19.42
C TRP A 42 -19.69 -5.55 18.20
N SER A 43 -19.19 -5.95 17.03
CA SER A 43 -19.32 -5.19 15.80
C SER A 43 -20.78 -5.06 15.36
N VAL A 44 -21.56 -6.14 15.44
CA VAL A 44 -23.01 -6.10 15.15
C VAL A 44 -23.76 -5.16 16.10
N LEU A 45 -23.52 -5.26 17.42
CA LEU A 45 -24.19 -4.38 18.40
C LEU A 45 -23.80 -2.91 18.19
N LYS A 46 -22.52 -2.65 17.88
CA LYS A 46 -22.03 -1.29 17.60
C LYS A 46 -22.65 -0.71 16.34
N TYR A 47 -22.79 -1.52 15.29
CA TYR A 47 -23.49 -1.13 14.07
C TYR A 47 -24.93 -0.71 14.37
N VAL A 48 -25.69 -1.57 15.05
CA VAL A 48 -27.09 -1.30 15.39
C VAL A 48 -27.22 -0.06 16.28
N LEU A 49 -26.36 0.08 17.29
CA LEU A 49 -26.34 1.27 18.14
C LEU A 49 -26.09 2.56 17.32
N LYS A 50 -25.14 2.54 16.40
CA LYS A 50 -24.84 3.69 15.53
C LYS A 50 -26.00 3.98 14.57
N ALA A 51 -26.61 2.95 14.01
CA ALA A 51 -27.77 3.07 13.13
C ALA A 51 -28.96 3.75 13.84
N ILE A 52 -29.21 3.39 15.11
CA ILE A 52 -30.23 4.04 15.96
C ILE A 52 -29.88 5.52 16.23
N GLN A 53 -28.61 5.83 16.45
CA GLN A 53 -28.16 7.18 16.81
C GLN A 53 -28.03 8.14 15.61
N SER A 54 -27.81 7.59 14.41
CA SER A 54 -27.44 8.38 13.24
C SER A 54 -27.89 7.69 11.94
N LYS A 55 -26.95 7.19 11.14
CA LYS A 55 -27.19 6.48 9.89
C LYS A 55 -26.61 5.06 10.00
N PRO A 56 -27.28 4.04 9.44
CA PRO A 56 -26.73 2.69 9.32
C PRO A 56 -25.56 2.71 8.33
N GLU A 57 -24.36 2.95 8.85
CA GLU A 57 -23.12 2.96 8.09
C GLU A 57 -22.09 2.08 8.81
N PRO A 58 -21.52 1.09 8.11
CA PRO A 58 -20.60 0.15 8.70
C PRO A 58 -19.23 0.78 8.93
N GLU A 59 -18.53 0.32 9.95
CA GLU A 59 -17.21 0.81 10.36
C GLU A 59 -16.40 -0.34 10.95
N SER A 60 -15.09 -0.14 11.07
CA SER A 60 -14.24 -1.09 11.79
C SER A 60 -14.33 -0.85 13.30
N PHE A 61 -15.35 -1.42 13.95
CA PHE A 61 -15.59 -1.30 15.39
C PHE A 61 -14.57 -2.09 16.23
N TRP A 62 -13.94 -3.09 15.62
CA TRP A 62 -12.86 -3.87 16.19
C TRP A 62 -11.47 -3.19 16.07
N ALA A 63 -11.32 -2.20 15.17
CA ALA A 63 -10.06 -1.47 14.94
C ALA A 63 -9.54 -0.66 16.16
N ASN A 64 -10.38 -0.43 17.17
CA ASN A 64 -10.02 0.37 18.35
C ASN A 64 -9.64 -0.48 19.58
N THR A 65 -9.22 -1.73 19.39
CA THR A 65 -8.79 -2.62 20.48
C THR A 65 -7.27 -2.80 20.50
N SER A 66 -6.70 -3.01 21.69
CA SER A 66 -5.24 -3.12 21.93
C SER A 66 -4.53 -4.22 21.13
N SER A 67 -5.28 -5.18 20.57
CA SER A 67 -4.74 -6.28 19.76
C SER A 67 -4.24 -5.83 18.38
N ASN A 68 -4.69 -4.68 17.87
CA ASN A 68 -4.33 -4.19 16.53
C ASN A 68 -2.87 -3.73 16.44
N GLU A 69 -2.29 -3.26 17.54
CA GLU A 69 -0.87 -2.88 17.58
C GLU A 69 0.05 -4.06 17.23
N LEU A 70 -0.34 -5.29 17.58
CA LEU A 70 0.43 -6.49 17.24
C LEU A 70 0.40 -6.77 15.73
N VAL A 71 -0.75 -6.60 15.08
CA VAL A 71 -0.87 -6.76 13.62
C VAL A 71 -0.02 -5.72 12.90
N VAL A 72 -0.10 -4.46 13.34
CA VAL A 72 0.76 -3.38 12.85
C VAL A 72 2.22 -3.75 13.02
N ASN A 73 2.63 -4.24 14.20
CA ASN A 73 4.00 -4.64 14.48
C ASN A 73 4.48 -5.78 13.57
N TYR A 74 3.64 -6.78 13.31
CA TYR A 74 3.98 -7.86 12.38
C TYR A 74 4.15 -7.35 10.94
N ILE A 75 3.31 -6.41 10.49
CA ILE A 75 3.46 -5.78 9.17
C ILE A 75 4.77 -4.96 9.13
N LYS A 76 5.04 -4.15 10.17
CA LYS A 76 6.25 -3.31 10.24
C LYS A 76 7.55 -4.13 10.30
N GLN A 77 7.55 -5.25 11.03
CA GLN A 77 8.71 -6.13 11.21
C GLN A 77 8.78 -7.27 10.20
N SER A 78 7.83 -7.32 9.25
CA SER A 78 7.76 -8.39 8.25
C SER A 78 9.00 -8.44 7.36
N ASP A 79 9.47 -9.65 7.11
CA ASP A 79 10.36 -9.91 5.99
C ASP A 79 9.58 -9.82 4.66
N GLN A 80 10.26 -10.01 3.53
CA GLN A 80 9.60 -9.91 2.22
C GLN A 80 8.53 -11.00 2.04
N VAL A 81 8.73 -12.19 2.61
CA VAL A 81 7.79 -13.32 2.47
C VAL A 81 6.48 -13.00 3.17
N LEU A 82 6.54 -12.56 4.41
CA LEU A 82 5.36 -12.20 5.19
C LEU A 82 4.62 -11.01 4.55
N HIS A 83 5.35 -10.02 4.02
CA HIS A 83 4.76 -8.89 3.29
C HIS A 83 4.00 -9.36 2.03
N ASP A 84 4.61 -10.20 1.20
CA ASP A 84 3.99 -10.75 -0.01
C ASP A 84 2.74 -11.58 0.32
N GLU A 85 2.75 -12.33 1.42
CA GLU A 85 1.61 -13.15 1.86
C GLU A 85 0.44 -12.33 2.39
N PHE A 86 0.71 -11.24 3.12
CA PHE A 86 -0.33 -10.28 3.47
C PHE A 86 -0.87 -9.57 2.23
N GLU A 87 -0.03 -9.25 1.27
CA GLU A 87 -0.48 -8.66 0.01
C GLU A 87 -1.43 -9.62 -0.75
N ILE A 88 -1.13 -10.93 -0.78
CA ILE A 88 -2.03 -11.95 -1.33
C ILE A 88 -3.39 -11.93 -0.60
N LEU A 89 -3.38 -11.89 0.73
CA LEU A 89 -4.60 -11.80 1.55
C LEU A 89 -5.41 -10.54 1.23
N MET A 90 -4.73 -9.39 1.08
CA MET A 90 -5.33 -8.10 0.71
C MET A 90 -5.90 -8.09 -0.71
N GLN A 91 -5.50 -9.01 -1.58
CA GLN A 91 -6.14 -9.21 -2.90
C GLN A 91 -7.37 -10.14 -2.82
N GLY A 92 -7.85 -10.48 -1.63
CA GLY A 92 -8.96 -11.40 -1.40
C GLY A 92 -8.62 -12.88 -1.68
N LYS A 93 -7.33 -13.20 -1.83
CA LYS A 93 -6.85 -14.56 -2.03
C LYS A 93 -6.55 -15.24 -0.69
N SER A 94 -6.20 -16.51 -0.76
CA SER A 94 -5.89 -17.35 0.40
C SER A 94 -4.43 -17.74 0.47
N ILE A 95 -3.96 -18.03 1.68
CA ILE A 95 -2.63 -18.61 1.94
C ILE A 95 -2.77 -19.96 2.64
N ILE A 96 -1.79 -20.84 2.48
CA ILE A 96 -1.77 -22.16 3.14
C ILE A 96 -0.70 -22.14 4.22
N LYS A 97 -1.07 -22.40 5.47
CA LYS A 97 -0.17 -22.33 6.62
C LYS A 97 -0.42 -23.43 7.63
N ASP A 98 0.66 -23.83 8.31
CA ASP A 98 0.59 -24.66 9.50
C ASP A 98 0.15 -23.82 10.69
N ILE A 99 -0.80 -24.34 11.46
CA ILE A 99 -1.38 -23.70 12.63
C ILE A 99 -1.05 -24.54 13.85
N LYS A 100 -0.47 -23.88 14.86
CA LYS A 100 -0.32 -24.41 16.21
C LYS A 100 -1.63 -24.11 16.96
N PRO A 101 -2.44 -25.13 17.33
CA PRO A 101 -3.75 -24.90 17.96
C PRO A 101 -3.64 -24.29 19.35
N GLU A 102 -2.50 -24.49 20.03
CA GLU A 102 -2.24 -24.03 21.37
C GLU A 102 -1.04 -23.09 21.38
N LEU A 103 -1.29 -21.79 21.56
CA LEU A 103 -0.25 -20.80 21.79
C LEU A 103 -0.17 -20.46 23.29
N THR A 104 1.04 -20.43 23.82
CA THR A 104 1.30 -19.81 25.12
C THR A 104 1.62 -18.32 24.94
N TYR A 105 1.54 -17.51 26.00
CA TYR A 105 1.94 -16.10 25.94
C TYR A 105 3.39 -15.92 25.45
N ARG A 106 4.29 -16.86 25.77
CA ARG A 106 5.69 -16.84 25.32
C ARG A 106 5.84 -17.15 23.82
N ASP A 107 4.85 -17.79 23.22
CA ASP A 107 4.84 -18.11 21.80
C ASP A 107 4.39 -16.92 20.93
N MET A 108 3.79 -15.88 21.51
CA MET A 108 3.22 -14.74 20.77
C MET A 108 4.27 -13.81 20.17
N ASP A 109 5.44 -13.68 20.79
CA ASP A 109 6.54 -12.84 20.27
C ASP A 109 7.34 -13.54 19.14
N ASN A 110 7.01 -14.80 18.82
CA ASN A 110 7.71 -15.54 17.78
C ASN A 110 7.03 -15.34 16.41
N ILE A 111 7.77 -14.77 15.45
CA ILE A 111 7.27 -14.51 14.10
C ILE A 111 6.79 -15.79 13.38
N ASN A 112 7.30 -16.96 13.77
CA ASN A 112 6.86 -18.25 13.22
C ASN A 112 5.43 -18.61 13.61
N ASN A 113 4.87 -17.99 14.66
CA ASN A 113 3.52 -18.24 15.15
C ASN A 113 2.51 -17.18 14.68
N VAL A 114 2.91 -16.22 13.84
CA VAL A 114 2.06 -15.11 13.38
C VAL A 114 0.71 -15.61 12.87
N TYR A 115 0.70 -16.61 11.98
CA TYR A 115 -0.57 -17.11 11.42
C TYR A 115 -1.44 -17.83 12.43
N SER A 116 -0.84 -18.50 13.41
CA SER A 116 -1.59 -19.11 14.51
C SER A 116 -2.23 -18.02 15.38
N PHE A 117 -1.48 -16.96 15.69
CA PHE A 117 -1.99 -15.82 16.45
C PHE A 117 -3.11 -15.10 15.71
N LEU A 118 -2.89 -14.74 14.44
CA LEU A 118 -3.87 -14.05 13.61
C LEU A 118 -5.16 -14.86 13.47
N LEU A 119 -5.08 -16.19 13.35
CA LEU A 119 -6.25 -17.04 13.32
C LEU A 119 -6.97 -17.09 14.68
N LEU A 120 -6.24 -17.33 15.78
CA LEU A 120 -6.83 -17.47 17.12
C LEU A 120 -7.44 -16.16 17.64
N THR A 121 -6.96 -15.01 17.16
CA THR A 121 -7.48 -13.68 17.52
C THR A 121 -8.51 -13.15 16.54
N GLY A 122 -8.79 -13.87 15.44
CA GLY A 122 -9.83 -13.53 14.48
C GLY A 122 -9.40 -12.60 13.34
N TYR A 123 -8.12 -12.27 13.18
CA TYR A 123 -7.64 -11.55 12.00
C TYR A 123 -7.62 -12.42 10.72
N LEU A 124 -7.63 -13.75 10.88
CA LEU A 124 -7.80 -14.71 9.79
C LEU A 124 -8.91 -15.68 10.14
N LYS A 125 -9.51 -16.28 9.11
CA LYS A 125 -10.41 -17.44 9.25
C LYS A 125 -9.94 -18.61 8.42
N ILE A 126 -10.31 -19.81 8.86
CA ILE A 126 -10.14 -21.04 8.07
C ILE A 126 -11.17 -21.03 6.95
N LYS A 127 -10.70 -21.07 5.70
CA LYS A 127 -11.53 -21.34 4.52
C LYS A 127 -11.75 -22.84 4.37
N ARG A 128 -10.71 -23.65 4.56
CA ARG A 128 -10.80 -25.12 4.66
C ARG A 128 -9.57 -25.72 5.31
N GLN A 129 -9.74 -26.94 5.83
CA GLN A 129 -8.64 -27.77 6.30
C GLN A 129 -7.97 -28.47 5.12
N VAL A 130 -6.64 -28.42 5.05
CA VAL A 130 -5.84 -29.11 4.03
C VAL A 130 -5.31 -30.44 4.56
N ASN A 131 -4.79 -30.45 5.80
CA ASN A 131 -4.42 -31.66 6.53
C ASN A 131 -4.58 -31.43 8.05
N LYS A 132 -4.07 -32.32 8.91
CA LYS A 132 -4.28 -32.28 10.37
C LYS A 132 -3.98 -30.91 11.02
N TYR A 133 -2.92 -30.22 10.60
CA TYR A 133 -2.52 -28.92 11.16
C TYR A 133 -2.30 -27.83 10.11
N THR A 134 -2.49 -28.13 8.82
CA THR A 134 -2.39 -27.16 7.74
C THR A 134 -3.78 -26.71 7.27
N TYR A 135 -3.95 -25.40 7.14
CA TYR A 135 -5.21 -24.77 6.77
C TYR A 135 -5.02 -23.76 5.64
N GLU A 136 -6.06 -23.61 4.82
CA GLU A 136 -6.19 -22.49 3.89
C GLU A 136 -6.88 -21.34 4.64
N LEU A 137 -6.21 -20.19 4.70
CA LEU A 137 -6.61 -19.01 5.48
C LEU A 137 -6.97 -17.84 4.57
N ILE A 138 -7.97 -17.06 4.98
CA ILE A 138 -8.39 -15.82 4.33
C ILE A 138 -8.70 -14.74 5.36
N ILE A 139 -8.77 -13.48 4.91
CA ILE A 139 -9.34 -12.38 5.70
C ILE A 139 -10.84 -12.66 5.88
N PRO A 140 -11.39 -12.56 7.11
CA PRO A 140 -12.73 -13.02 7.41
C PRO A 140 -13.84 -12.18 6.78
N ASN A 141 -13.69 -10.86 6.80
CA ASN A 141 -14.68 -9.89 6.41
C ASN A 141 -14.04 -8.51 6.15
N LYS A 142 -14.88 -7.55 5.76
CA LYS A 142 -14.44 -6.19 5.43
C LYS A 142 -13.94 -5.41 6.63
N GLU A 143 -14.49 -5.63 7.83
CA GLU A 143 -14.00 -4.97 9.05
C GLU A 143 -12.51 -5.26 9.29
N VAL A 144 -12.10 -6.53 9.16
CA VAL A 144 -10.70 -6.94 9.33
C VAL A 144 -9.83 -6.51 8.15
N TYR A 145 -10.38 -6.53 6.93
CA TYR A 145 -9.70 -6.00 5.76
C TYR A 145 -9.27 -4.54 5.94
N GLU A 146 -10.17 -3.69 6.46
CA GLU A 146 -9.87 -2.27 6.70
C GLU A 146 -8.76 -2.07 7.74
N ILE A 147 -8.69 -2.93 8.76
CA ILE A 147 -7.59 -2.89 9.75
C ILE A 147 -6.25 -3.16 9.07
N TYR A 148 -6.18 -4.20 8.25
CA TYR A 148 -4.97 -4.49 7.48
C TYR A 148 -4.64 -3.34 6.51
N HIS A 149 -5.62 -2.86 5.77
CA HIS A 149 -5.46 -1.76 4.82
C HIS A 149 -4.87 -0.52 5.49
N GLN A 150 -5.48 -0.05 6.58
CA GLN A 150 -4.99 1.11 7.32
C GLN A 150 -3.59 0.87 7.88
N SER A 151 -3.32 -0.31 8.45
CA SER A 151 -2.00 -0.66 8.98
C SER A 151 -0.91 -0.65 7.90
N PHE A 152 -1.22 -1.14 6.69
CA PHE A 152 -0.32 -1.06 5.54
C PHE A 152 -0.08 0.38 5.10
N MET A 153 -1.14 1.19 5.03
CA MET A 153 -1.04 2.59 4.63
C MET A 153 -0.23 3.42 5.62
N ASP A 154 -0.41 3.21 6.92
CA ASP A 154 0.36 3.88 7.98
C ASP A 154 1.84 3.51 7.90
N TYR A 155 2.14 2.20 7.81
CA TYR A 155 3.51 1.71 7.62
C TYR A 155 4.16 2.29 6.37
N PHE A 156 3.44 2.25 5.24
CA PHE A 156 3.97 2.75 3.98
C PHE A 156 4.20 4.26 4.02
N THR A 157 3.33 5.02 4.67
CA THR A 157 3.47 6.47 4.86
C THR A 157 4.73 6.80 5.68
N GLU A 158 4.94 6.12 6.81
CA GLU A 158 6.16 6.26 7.61
C GLU A 158 7.42 5.89 6.81
N TYR A 159 7.37 4.77 6.09
CA TYR A 159 8.50 4.31 5.27
C TYR A 159 8.82 5.31 4.15
N LYS A 160 7.80 5.80 3.44
CA LYS A 160 7.90 6.86 2.41
C LYS A 160 8.58 8.11 2.97
N ALA A 161 8.11 8.62 4.11
CA ALA A 161 8.69 9.78 4.76
C ALA A 161 10.17 9.58 5.10
N SER A 162 10.56 8.38 5.56
CA SER A 162 11.96 8.05 5.89
C SER A 162 12.92 8.00 4.68
N LYS A 163 12.38 7.85 3.47
CA LYS A 163 13.14 7.67 2.22
C LYS A 163 13.12 8.89 1.31
N LYS A 164 12.05 9.68 1.35
CA LYS A 164 11.81 10.85 0.51
C LYS A 164 13.02 11.77 0.40
N ASN A 165 13.52 12.28 1.53
CA ASN A 165 14.65 13.22 1.51
C ASN A 165 15.92 12.56 0.97
N LYS A 166 16.14 11.28 1.29
CA LYS A 166 17.29 10.52 0.78
C LYS A 166 17.22 10.33 -0.73
N PHE A 167 16.03 10.16 -1.29
CA PHE A 167 15.83 10.04 -2.73
C PHE A 167 16.20 11.35 -3.45
N VAL A 168 15.67 12.48 -2.97
CA VAL A 168 15.97 13.78 -3.59
C VAL A 168 17.45 14.15 -3.42
N GLU A 169 18.05 13.89 -2.25
CA GLU A 169 19.49 14.12 -2.05
C GLU A 169 20.35 13.24 -2.97
N ALA A 170 19.98 11.97 -3.19
CA ALA A 170 20.67 11.11 -4.15
C ALA A 170 20.61 11.69 -5.58
N LEU A 171 19.47 12.24 -5.99
CA LEU A 171 19.33 12.92 -7.28
C LEU A 171 20.15 14.21 -7.36
N LYS A 172 20.24 15.01 -6.29
CA LYS A 172 21.09 16.22 -6.28
C LYS A 172 22.58 15.88 -6.41
N GLN A 173 23.01 14.82 -5.73
CA GLN A 173 24.38 14.31 -5.75
C GLN A 173 24.68 13.42 -6.97
N GLU A 174 23.71 13.24 -7.86
CA GLU A 174 23.84 12.43 -9.08
C GLU A 174 24.17 10.94 -8.82
N ASP A 175 23.82 10.44 -7.63
CA ASP A 175 23.96 9.03 -7.24
C ASP A 175 22.75 8.21 -7.72
N ILE A 176 22.80 7.86 -9.01
CA ILE A 176 21.74 7.08 -9.67
C ILE A 176 21.53 5.70 -9.06
N VAL A 177 22.57 5.10 -8.46
CA VAL A 177 22.50 3.76 -7.87
C VAL A 177 21.72 3.83 -6.56
N GLN A 178 22.02 4.82 -5.72
CA GLN A 178 21.26 5.06 -4.49
C GLN A 178 19.81 5.46 -4.80
N ALA A 179 19.60 6.38 -5.76
CA ALA A 179 18.25 6.79 -6.16
C ALA A 179 17.41 5.59 -6.64
N SER A 180 17.97 4.74 -7.51
CA SER A 180 17.31 3.52 -7.99
C SER A 180 17.02 2.55 -6.84
N THR A 181 17.98 2.36 -5.94
CA THR A 181 17.83 1.48 -4.77
C THR A 181 16.68 1.95 -3.88
N ILE A 182 16.56 3.26 -3.66
CA ILE A 182 15.48 3.84 -2.86
C ILE A 182 14.12 3.62 -3.53
N LEU A 183 13.98 3.91 -4.83
CA LEU A 183 12.72 3.68 -5.56
C LEU A 183 12.31 2.21 -5.55
N VAL A 184 13.23 1.30 -5.84
CA VAL A 184 12.97 -0.15 -5.77
C VAL A 184 12.54 -0.56 -4.36
N SER A 185 13.17 -0.02 -3.32
CA SER A 185 12.79 -0.32 -1.94
C SER A 185 11.39 0.18 -1.58
N LEU A 186 10.99 1.36 -2.07
CA LEU A 186 9.66 1.92 -1.86
C LEU A 186 8.60 1.09 -2.59
N MET A 187 8.82 0.77 -3.87
CA MET A 187 7.89 -0.05 -4.66
C MET A 187 7.74 -1.46 -4.11
N LYS A 188 8.80 -2.03 -3.52
CA LYS A 188 8.70 -3.33 -2.83
C LYS A 188 7.77 -3.32 -1.62
N LYS A 189 7.71 -2.19 -0.91
CA LYS A 189 6.90 -2.03 0.30
C LYS A 189 5.50 -1.47 0.02
N SER A 190 5.24 -0.93 -1.17
CA SER A 190 3.88 -0.57 -1.60
C SER A 190 3.04 -1.80 -1.95
N LEU A 191 1.73 -1.67 -1.77
CA LEU A 191 0.76 -2.66 -2.22
C LEU A 191 0.64 -2.60 -3.75
N SER A 192 0.62 -3.76 -4.44
CA SER A 192 0.60 -3.80 -5.93
C SER A 192 -0.78 -3.53 -6.54
N PHE A 193 -1.68 -2.85 -5.82
CA PHE A 193 -3.06 -2.60 -6.25
C PHE A 193 -3.16 -1.85 -7.60
N TYR A 194 -2.07 -1.25 -8.09
CA TYR A 194 -2.06 -0.34 -9.25
C TYR A 194 -0.92 -0.58 -10.25
N ASP A 195 -0.24 -1.74 -10.20
CA ASP A 195 1.06 -2.04 -10.86
C ASP A 195 1.14 -1.98 -12.40
N ASN A 196 0.10 -1.51 -13.12
CA ASN A 196 0.00 -1.73 -14.58
C ASN A 196 -0.13 -0.47 -15.46
N TYR A 197 0.07 0.75 -14.93
CA TYR A 197 -0.05 1.97 -15.73
C TYR A 197 1.10 2.96 -15.48
N GLU A 198 1.53 3.65 -16.52
CA GLU A 198 2.50 4.75 -16.42
C GLU A 198 2.01 5.88 -15.50
N SER A 199 0.70 6.15 -15.51
CA SER A 199 0.03 7.08 -14.59
C SER A 199 0.22 6.69 -13.12
N PHE A 200 0.41 5.41 -12.80
CA PHE A 200 0.73 4.98 -11.45
C PHE A 200 2.13 5.42 -11.03
N TYR A 201 3.16 5.19 -11.84
CA TYR A 201 4.53 5.57 -11.49
C TYR A 201 4.70 7.09 -11.39
N HIS A 202 4.06 7.83 -12.29
CA HIS A 202 3.98 9.28 -12.21
C HIS A 202 3.29 9.73 -10.90
N GLY A 203 2.10 9.20 -10.61
CA GLY A 203 1.38 9.49 -9.37
C GLY A 203 2.13 9.08 -8.11
N PHE A 204 2.87 7.98 -8.17
CA PHE A 204 3.73 7.49 -7.09
C PHE A 204 4.88 8.46 -6.78
N LEU A 205 5.57 8.96 -7.81
CA LEU A 205 6.62 9.96 -7.65
C LEU A 205 6.04 11.29 -7.13
N LEU A 206 4.90 11.75 -7.63
CA LEU A 206 4.23 12.93 -7.08
C LEU A 206 3.85 12.75 -5.62
N GLY A 207 3.31 11.58 -5.26
CA GLY A 207 2.99 11.24 -3.87
C GLY A 207 4.24 11.13 -2.99
N LEU A 208 5.38 10.72 -3.53
CA LEU A 208 6.67 10.74 -2.81
C LEU A 208 7.18 12.16 -2.60
N LEU A 209 6.92 13.06 -3.55
CA LEU A 209 7.47 14.42 -3.58
C LEU A 209 6.51 15.50 -3.05
N ASP A 210 5.40 15.13 -2.40
CA ASP A 210 4.30 15.97 -1.91
C ASP A 210 4.65 17.23 -1.06
N ASN A 211 5.89 17.38 -0.58
CA ASN A 211 6.36 18.55 0.19
C ASN A 211 7.55 19.26 -0.47
N TYR A 212 7.87 18.92 -1.72
CA TYR A 212 8.81 19.68 -2.53
C TYR A 212 8.04 20.64 -3.44
N GLN A 213 8.70 21.70 -3.88
CA GLN A 213 8.14 22.56 -4.92
C GLN A 213 8.19 21.82 -6.25
N VAL A 214 7.12 21.11 -6.57
CA VAL A 214 6.99 20.28 -7.77
C VAL A 214 6.04 20.91 -8.78
N GLU A 215 6.46 20.99 -10.04
CA GLU A 215 5.56 21.16 -11.17
C GLU A 215 5.45 19.85 -11.94
N SER A 216 4.25 19.52 -12.43
CA SER A 216 4.04 18.34 -13.26
C SER A 216 3.05 18.62 -14.38
N ASN A 217 3.20 17.87 -15.48
CA ASN A 217 2.20 17.79 -16.55
C ASN A 217 1.83 19.13 -17.20
N ARG A 218 2.71 20.13 -17.13
CA ARG A 218 2.55 21.46 -17.77
C ARG A 218 3.36 21.54 -19.07
N GLU A 219 2.95 22.44 -19.97
CA GLU A 219 3.79 22.85 -21.10
C GLU A 219 5.10 23.46 -20.57
N PHE A 220 6.22 22.92 -21.02
CA PHE A 220 7.55 23.27 -20.57
C PHE A 220 8.54 23.10 -21.73
N GLY A 221 9.31 24.14 -22.05
CA GLY A 221 10.05 24.18 -23.31
C GLY A 221 9.10 23.96 -24.50
N ASP A 222 9.41 22.97 -25.34
CA ASP A 222 8.62 22.63 -26.54
C ASP A 222 7.63 21.46 -26.32
N GLY A 223 7.48 20.95 -25.09
CA GLY A 223 6.71 19.73 -24.80
C GLY A 223 5.95 19.74 -23.46
N ARG A 224 5.48 18.56 -23.04
CA ARG A 224 4.83 18.35 -21.74
C ARG A 224 5.75 17.52 -20.86
N LEU A 225 6.28 18.16 -19.83
CA LEU A 225 7.21 17.55 -18.90
C LEU A 225 6.47 16.82 -17.78
N ASP A 226 6.95 15.64 -17.42
CA ASP A 226 6.39 14.87 -16.32
C ASP A 226 6.58 15.58 -14.98
N ILE A 227 7.81 15.78 -14.50
CA ILE A 227 8.08 16.31 -13.16
C ILE A 227 9.29 17.26 -13.17
N VAL A 228 9.16 18.45 -12.55
CA VAL A 228 10.28 19.30 -12.12
C VAL A 228 10.26 19.42 -10.62
N ILE A 229 11.41 19.25 -9.97
CA ILE A 229 11.63 19.62 -8.57
C ILE A 229 12.47 20.89 -8.55
N TYR A 230 11.89 21.97 -8.04
CA TYR A 230 12.60 23.22 -7.85
C TYR A 230 13.25 23.28 -6.47
N PRO A 231 14.50 23.75 -6.37
CA PRO A 231 15.10 24.08 -5.10
C PRO A 231 14.50 25.37 -4.55
N GLU A 232 14.55 25.53 -3.23
CA GLU A 232 14.17 26.79 -2.56
C GLU A 232 15.17 27.92 -2.87
N ILE A 233 16.44 27.56 -3.09
CA ILE A 233 17.54 28.47 -3.40
C ILE A 233 17.86 28.37 -4.90
N PHE A 234 17.84 29.48 -5.63
CA PHE A 234 18.07 29.47 -7.10
C PHE A 234 19.46 28.98 -7.54
N GLN A 235 20.45 29.03 -6.63
CA GLN A 235 21.80 28.50 -6.84
C GLN A 235 21.89 26.99 -6.63
N ASP A 236 20.92 26.39 -5.95
CA ASP A 236 20.86 24.94 -5.78
C ASP A 236 20.38 24.28 -7.08
N LYS A 237 20.63 22.97 -7.18
CA LYS A 237 20.33 22.17 -8.37
C LYS A 237 18.84 21.85 -8.48
N ALA A 238 18.22 22.28 -9.58
CA ALA A 238 16.90 21.84 -10.00
C ALA A 238 16.96 20.45 -10.66
N ILE A 239 15.86 19.71 -10.59
CA ILE A 239 15.80 18.34 -11.08
C ILE A 239 14.62 18.20 -12.03
N VAL A 240 14.88 17.72 -13.24
CA VAL A 240 13.89 17.36 -14.25
C VAL A 240 13.79 15.84 -14.32
N ILE A 241 12.58 15.29 -14.29
CA ILE A 241 12.33 13.85 -14.35
C ILE A 241 11.31 13.57 -15.45
N GLU A 242 11.65 12.63 -16.33
CA GLU A 242 10.78 12.06 -17.36
C GLU A 242 10.62 10.55 -17.11
N CYS A 243 9.39 10.07 -17.06
CA CYS A 243 9.08 8.68 -16.77
C CYS A 243 8.77 7.88 -18.04
N LYS A 244 8.99 6.56 -17.98
CA LYS A 244 8.51 5.59 -18.96
C LYS A 244 8.06 4.30 -18.27
N HIS A 245 7.03 3.66 -18.82
CA HIS A 245 6.65 2.30 -18.44
C HIS A 245 7.16 1.29 -19.46
N SER A 246 8.10 0.44 -19.04
CA SER A 246 8.72 -0.58 -19.87
C SER A 246 7.86 -1.82 -20.04
N LYS A 247 7.88 -2.40 -21.24
CA LYS A 247 7.13 -3.63 -21.55
C LYS A 247 7.65 -4.85 -20.77
N ASN A 248 8.95 -4.90 -20.52
CA ASN A 248 9.61 -5.91 -19.71
C ASN A 248 10.97 -5.39 -19.19
N ALA A 249 11.64 -6.19 -18.36
CA ALA A 249 12.90 -5.81 -17.72
C ALA A 249 14.03 -5.48 -18.70
N ASP A 250 14.08 -6.14 -19.87
CA ASP A 250 15.15 -5.93 -20.86
C ASP A 250 15.06 -4.55 -21.53
N TYR A 251 13.88 -3.93 -21.51
CA TYR A 251 13.64 -2.60 -22.09
C TYR A 251 13.94 -1.45 -21.12
N LEU A 252 14.16 -1.71 -19.83
CA LEU A 252 14.36 -0.66 -18.82
C LEU A 252 15.47 0.32 -19.23
N LEU A 253 16.65 -0.18 -19.60
CA LEU A 253 17.75 0.69 -20.02
C LEU A 253 17.37 1.54 -21.24
N LYS A 254 16.83 0.89 -22.28
CA LYS A 254 16.45 1.56 -23.53
C LYS A 254 15.41 2.66 -23.30
N ASP A 255 14.36 2.36 -22.54
CA ASP A 255 13.26 3.30 -22.31
C ASP A 255 13.72 4.47 -21.41
N SER A 256 14.64 4.24 -20.46
CA SER A 256 15.23 5.33 -19.69
C SER A 256 16.08 6.27 -20.54
N GLN A 257 16.75 5.75 -21.58
CA GLN A 257 17.49 6.56 -22.55
C GLN A 257 16.55 7.31 -23.49
N GLU A 258 15.41 6.73 -23.85
CA GLU A 258 14.36 7.42 -24.61
C GLU A 258 13.76 8.60 -23.80
N ALA A 259 13.57 8.43 -22.50
CA ALA A 259 13.15 9.51 -21.60
C ALA A 259 14.18 10.65 -21.58
N ILE A 260 15.48 10.34 -21.50
CA ILE A 260 16.55 11.33 -21.61
C ILE A 260 16.53 12.05 -22.96
N LYS A 261 16.33 11.30 -24.06
CA LYS A 261 16.22 11.89 -25.39
C LYS A 261 15.05 12.88 -25.46
N GLN A 262 13.92 12.57 -24.83
CA GLN A 262 12.78 13.47 -24.75
C GLN A 262 13.09 14.73 -23.92
N ILE A 263 13.82 14.61 -22.80
CA ILE A 263 14.28 15.76 -22.02
C ILE A 263 15.13 16.71 -22.87
N HIS A 264 16.05 16.15 -23.66
CA HIS A 264 16.92 16.90 -24.56
C HIS A 264 16.13 17.53 -25.72
N ASP A 265 15.38 16.73 -26.48
CA ASP A 265 14.73 17.16 -27.73
C ASP A 265 13.66 18.24 -27.49
N ASN A 266 13.09 18.31 -26.29
CA ASN A 266 12.09 19.32 -25.91
C ASN A 266 12.66 20.48 -25.07
N HIS A 267 14.00 20.56 -24.92
CA HIS A 267 14.70 21.64 -24.21
C HIS A 267 14.21 21.87 -22.77
N TYR A 268 13.91 20.79 -22.05
CA TYR A 268 13.32 20.89 -20.71
C TYR A 268 14.31 21.47 -19.68
N LEU A 269 15.60 21.21 -19.82
CA LEU A 269 16.60 21.74 -18.89
C LEU A 269 16.77 23.26 -19.10
N GLU A 270 16.78 23.70 -20.36
CA GLU A 270 16.89 25.10 -20.76
C GLU A 270 15.71 25.90 -20.25
N GLY A 271 14.48 25.37 -20.37
CA GLY A 271 13.29 26.00 -19.80
C GLY A 271 13.36 26.20 -18.28
N VAL A 272 14.12 25.37 -17.55
CA VAL A 272 14.35 25.57 -16.11
C VAL A 272 15.36 26.71 -15.88
N LEU A 273 16.43 26.77 -16.67
CA LEU A 273 17.40 27.87 -16.59
C LEU A 273 16.79 29.23 -16.95
N GLU A 274 15.90 29.28 -17.96
CA GLU A 274 15.19 30.50 -18.35
C GLU A 274 14.30 31.07 -17.23
N LYS A 275 13.87 30.22 -16.27
CA LYS A 275 13.16 30.65 -15.06
C LYS A 275 14.07 31.23 -13.97
N GLY A 276 15.39 31.29 -14.20
CA GLY A 276 16.38 31.92 -13.32
C GLY A 276 17.15 30.97 -12.40
N TYR A 277 16.95 29.66 -12.51
CA TYR A 277 17.74 28.65 -11.79
C TYR A 277 19.13 28.52 -12.42
N GLN A 278 20.16 28.29 -11.60
CA GLN A 278 21.56 28.32 -12.06
C GLN A 278 22.15 26.95 -12.39
N ASP A 279 21.55 25.88 -11.86
CA ASP A 279 21.98 24.50 -12.08
C ASP A 279 20.77 23.58 -12.23
N VAL A 280 20.87 22.62 -13.14
CA VAL A 280 19.80 21.68 -13.44
C VAL A 280 20.35 20.35 -13.93
N VAL A 281 19.72 19.26 -13.49
CA VAL A 281 20.00 17.89 -13.95
C VAL A 281 18.71 17.22 -14.41
N GLY A 282 18.80 16.44 -15.50
CA GLY A 282 17.71 15.64 -16.02
C GLY A 282 17.87 14.16 -15.71
N TYR A 283 16.75 13.48 -15.41
CA TYR A 283 16.68 12.04 -15.19
C TYR A 283 15.57 11.40 -16.01
N GLY A 284 15.94 10.39 -16.78
CA GLY A 284 15.00 9.49 -17.44
C GLY A 284 14.83 8.26 -16.57
N ILE A 285 13.62 8.00 -16.09
CA ILE A 285 13.32 6.86 -15.21
C ILE A 285 12.36 5.92 -15.92
N SER A 286 12.80 4.69 -16.18
CA SER A 286 11.93 3.63 -16.68
C SER A 286 11.52 2.69 -15.55
N PHE A 287 10.30 2.19 -15.61
CA PHE A 287 9.72 1.29 -14.61
C PHE A 287 9.19 0.01 -15.24
N PHE A 288 9.33 -1.11 -14.54
CA PHE A 288 8.66 -2.36 -14.85
C PHE A 288 8.36 -3.10 -13.55
N LYS A 289 7.08 -3.24 -13.20
CA LYS A 289 6.65 -3.75 -11.89
C LYS A 289 7.34 -2.98 -10.75
N LYS A 290 8.02 -3.68 -9.85
CA LYS A 290 8.76 -3.13 -8.71
C LYS A 290 10.26 -2.90 -9.01
N GLN A 291 10.63 -2.75 -10.29
CA GLN A 291 11.99 -2.46 -10.75
C GLN A 291 12.02 -1.14 -11.53
N CYS A 292 13.17 -0.47 -11.52
CA CYS A 292 13.40 0.73 -12.31
C CYS A 292 14.84 0.84 -12.80
N TYR A 293 15.07 1.67 -13.82
CA TYR A 293 16.39 2.09 -14.26
C TYR A 293 16.41 3.61 -14.45
N ILE A 294 17.47 4.25 -13.95
CA ILE A 294 17.65 5.71 -14.02
C ILE A 294 18.84 6.02 -14.93
N THR A 295 18.60 6.83 -15.96
CA THR A 295 19.64 7.45 -16.77
C THR A 295 19.66 8.95 -16.48
N LYS A 296 20.84 9.57 -16.52
CA LYS A 296 21.06 11.00 -16.24
C LYS A 296 21.46 11.75 -17.51
N ILE A 297 21.06 13.01 -17.61
CA ILE A 297 21.57 14.00 -18.59
C ILE A 297 21.86 15.33 -17.89
N ASN A 298 22.94 15.99 -18.33
CA ASN A 298 23.31 17.34 -17.93
C ASN A 298 23.32 18.23 -19.19
N ILE A 299 23.28 19.55 -19.02
CA ILE A 299 23.13 20.54 -20.11
C ILE A 299 24.34 20.71 -21.04
N ASN A 300 25.47 20.03 -20.79
CA ASN A 300 26.78 20.27 -21.46
C ASN A 300 26.72 20.78 -22.90
#